data_AF-A0AA37RVP9-F1
#
_entry.id   AF-A0AA37RVP9-F1
#
_cell.length_a   1.000
_cell.length_b   1.000
_cell.length_c   1.000
_cell.angle_alpha   90.00
_cell.angle_beta   90.00
_cell.angle_gamma   90.00
#
_symmetry.space_group_name_H-M   'P 1'
#
loop_
_entity.id
_entity.type
_entity.pdbx_description
1 polymer ?
#
loop_
_entity_poly.entity_id
_entity_poly.type
_entity_poly.pdbx_seq_one_letter_code
_entity_poly.pdbx_strand_id
1 'polypeptide(L)'
;MTRIYGLVLMACLWSTGLAASETGEKPIQHLQVADVSSMDEAKAVFLDTTFEIAEMKNIGEVEAAQIHIITYSLEKSIAYFADNLSGDKQALAKQMAVVVENIHLSSENNRFEALNSYLKEYSTLVDQFLFGF
;
A
#
# COMPACT_ATOMS: atom_id res chain seq x y z
N MET A 1 -23.33 54.86 33.56
CA MET A 1 -22.71 54.47 32.27
C MET A 1 -21.21 54.67 32.49
N THR A 2 -20.33 53.67 32.51
CA THR A 2 -20.16 52.54 31.58
C THR A 2 -19.40 51.41 32.30
N ARG A 3 -19.86 50.16 32.18
CA ARG A 3 -19.12 48.95 32.57
C ARG A 3 -18.12 48.61 31.45
N ILE A 4 -16.87 48.25 31.77
CA ILE A 4 -16.06 47.38 30.90
C ILE A 4 -15.31 46.36 31.77
N TYR A 5 -15.54 45.10 31.40
CA TYR A 5 -15.03 43.84 31.92
C TYR A 5 -13.56 43.66 31.47
N GLY A 6 -12.65 43.13 32.28
CA GLY A 6 -12.46 41.68 32.46
C GLY A 6 -11.25 41.21 31.62
N LEU A 7 -10.10 40.97 32.26
CA LEU A 7 -8.93 40.37 31.62
C LEU A 7 -8.72 38.97 32.23
N VAL A 8 -9.08 37.93 31.48
CA VAL A 8 -8.72 36.54 31.78
C VAL A 8 -7.55 36.18 30.87
N LEU A 9 -6.37 35.97 31.46
CA LEU A 9 -5.19 35.48 30.75
C LEU A 9 -5.24 33.94 30.78
N MET A 10 -5.59 33.32 29.66
CA MET A 10 -5.58 31.87 29.50
C MET A 10 -4.29 31.48 28.78
N ALA A 11 -3.32 30.95 29.53
CA ALA A 11 -2.10 30.39 28.97
C ALA A 11 -2.37 28.98 28.43
N CYS A 12 -2.44 28.83 27.11
CA CYS A 12 -2.46 27.51 26.47
C CYS A 12 -1.04 26.92 26.51
N LEU A 13 -0.88 25.85 27.28
CA LEU A 13 0.28 24.94 27.21
C LEU A 13 0.19 24.17 25.89
N TRP A 14 1.19 24.31 25.02
CA TRP A 14 1.31 23.52 23.80
C TRP A 14 2.03 22.23 24.14
N SER A 15 1.27 21.14 24.26
CA SER A 15 1.83 19.79 24.27
C SER A 15 2.31 19.46 22.85
N THR A 16 3.62 19.40 22.63
CA THR A 16 4.18 18.82 21.41
C THR A 16 3.99 17.31 21.47
N GLY A 17 2.82 16.84 21.03
CA GLY A 17 2.65 15.44 20.65
C GLY A 17 3.51 15.18 19.43
N LEU A 18 4.52 14.32 19.56
CA LEU A 18 5.22 13.71 18.44
C LEU A 18 4.15 13.03 17.56
N ALA A 19 3.88 13.61 16.39
CA ALA A 19 3.04 12.96 15.39
C ALA A 19 3.80 11.75 14.86
N ALA A 20 3.34 10.55 15.22
CA ALA A 20 3.61 9.36 14.42
C ALA A 20 3.03 9.63 13.03
N SER A 21 3.90 9.66 12.01
CA SER A 21 3.50 9.78 10.61
C SER A 21 2.94 8.43 10.13
N GLU A 22 1.81 8.00 10.69
CA GLU A 22 0.86 7.18 9.96
C GLU A 22 -0.03 8.18 9.21
N THR A 23 0.39 8.56 8.00
CA THR A 23 -0.48 9.34 7.13
C THR A 23 -1.69 8.45 6.88
N GLY A 24 -2.85 8.75 7.50
CA GLY A 24 -4.13 8.07 7.25
C GLY A 24 -4.68 8.28 5.83
N GLU A 25 -3.79 8.43 4.87
CA GLU A 25 -4.02 8.51 3.44
C GLU A 25 -4.47 7.15 2.94
N LYS A 26 -5.53 7.17 2.13
CA LYS A 26 -6.04 5.99 1.45
C LYS A 26 -5.81 6.17 -0.05
N PRO A 27 -5.55 5.09 -0.79
CA PRO A 27 -5.51 5.14 -2.25
C PRO A 27 -6.78 5.80 -2.79
N ILE A 28 -6.63 6.72 -3.75
CA ILE A 28 -7.78 7.18 -4.52
C ILE A 28 -7.99 6.16 -5.63
N GLN A 29 -9.15 5.51 -5.65
CA GLN A 29 -9.45 4.54 -6.69
C GLN A 29 -9.79 5.25 -8.00
N HIS A 30 -8.82 5.28 -8.92
CA HIS A 30 -8.96 5.85 -10.27
C HIS A 30 -9.49 4.82 -11.29
N LEU A 31 -9.32 3.53 -11.02
CA LEU A 31 -9.70 2.43 -11.92
C LEU A 31 -10.62 1.42 -11.23
N GLN A 32 -11.71 1.05 -11.92
CA GLN A 32 -12.49 -0.14 -11.57
C GLN A 32 -11.89 -1.36 -12.26
N VAL A 33 -11.33 -2.26 -11.47
CA VAL A 33 -10.87 -3.58 -11.91
C VAL A 33 -11.85 -4.63 -11.38
N ALA A 34 -12.23 -5.58 -12.24
CA ALA A 34 -13.10 -6.68 -11.85
C ALA A 34 -12.49 -7.48 -10.71
N ASP A 35 -13.33 -8.01 -9.84
CA ASP A 35 -12.85 -8.91 -8.78
C ASP A 35 -12.37 -10.23 -9.39
N VAL A 36 -11.30 -10.76 -8.79
CA VAL A 36 -10.80 -12.10 -9.09
C VAL A 36 -11.72 -13.12 -8.41
N SER A 37 -12.18 -14.12 -9.16
CA SER A 37 -13.25 -15.02 -8.74
C SER A 37 -12.80 -16.47 -8.55
N SER A 38 -11.58 -16.81 -8.97
CA SER A 38 -11.05 -18.16 -8.88
C SER A 38 -9.56 -18.18 -8.51
N MET A 39 -9.11 -19.31 -7.94
CA MET A 39 -7.71 -19.52 -7.59
C MET A 39 -6.78 -19.49 -8.81
N ASP A 40 -7.22 -20.02 -9.96
CA ASP A 40 -6.42 -20.04 -11.18
C ASP A 40 -6.25 -18.64 -11.77
N GLU A 41 -7.34 -17.86 -11.77
CA GLU A 41 -7.30 -16.44 -12.15
C GLU A 41 -6.41 -15.63 -11.19
N ALA A 42 -6.53 -15.84 -9.88
CA ALA A 42 -5.69 -15.20 -8.89
C ALA A 42 -4.21 -15.47 -9.15
N LYS A 43 -3.83 -16.73 -9.38
CA LYS A 43 -2.44 -17.09 -9.69
C LYS A 43 -1.93 -16.44 -10.98
N ALA A 44 -2.73 -16.45 -12.04
CA ALA A 44 -2.35 -15.83 -13.31
C ALA A 44 -2.10 -14.33 -13.12
N VAL A 45 -3.07 -13.61 -12.55
CA VAL A 45 -2.95 -12.16 -12.29
C VAL A 45 -1.76 -11.87 -11.38
N PHE A 46 -1.56 -12.65 -10.31
CA PHE A 46 -0.44 -12.47 -9.39
C PHE A 46 0.90 -12.60 -10.09
N LEU A 47 1.09 -13.67 -10.87
CA LEU A 47 2.36 -13.92 -11.56
C LEU A 47 2.63 -12.87 -12.63
N ASP A 48 1.64 -12.54 -13.46
CA ASP A 48 1.79 -11.57 -14.55
C ASP A 48 2.14 -10.19 -13.99
N THR A 49 1.36 -9.68 -13.03
CA THR A 49 1.60 -8.36 -12.42
C THR A 49 2.91 -8.30 -11.62
N THR A 50 3.26 -9.38 -10.92
CA THR A 50 4.55 -9.46 -10.20
C THR A 50 5.73 -9.44 -11.17
N PHE A 51 5.61 -10.15 -12.29
CA PHE A 51 6.64 -10.17 -13.32
C PHE A 51 6.79 -8.80 -13.97
N GLU A 52 5.69 -8.16 -14.37
CA GLU A 52 5.72 -6.80 -14.93
C GLU A 52 6.40 -5.78 -14.01
N ILE A 53 6.09 -5.81 -12.72
CA ILE A 53 6.76 -4.96 -11.72
C ILE A 53 8.26 -5.29 -11.63
N ALA A 54 8.64 -6.57 -11.62
CA ALA A 54 10.02 -7.02 -11.46
C ALA A 54 10.91 -6.65 -12.67
N GLU A 55 10.34 -6.49 -13.87
CA GLU A 55 11.09 -6.05 -15.05
C GLU A 55 11.50 -4.57 -15.01
N MET A 56 10.90 -3.77 -14.13
CA MET A 56 11.19 -2.34 -14.00
C MET A 56 12.49 -2.09 -13.22
N LYS A 57 13.53 -1.65 -13.93
CA LYS A 57 14.89 -1.50 -13.37
C LYS A 57 15.16 -0.14 -12.70
N ASN A 58 14.55 0.92 -13.22
CA ASN A 58 14.75 2.29 -12.75
C ASN A 58 13.38 2.91 -12.49
N ILE A 59 13.05 3.13 -11.22
CA ILE A 59 11.75 3.68 -10.85
C ILE A 59 11.77 5.20 -11.01
N GLY A 60 11.29 5.70 -12.14
CA GLY A 60 10.97 7.10 -12.38
C GLY A 60 9.47 7.36 -12.36
N GLU A 61 9.04 8.53 -12.84
CA GLU A 61 7.63 8.92 -12.88
C GLU A 61 6.77 7.98 -13.76
N VAL A 62 7.33 7.53 -14.89
CA VAL A 62 6.62 6.64 -15.83
C VAL A 62 6.41 5.26 -15.19
N GLU A 63 7.46 4.70 -14.61
CA GLU A 63 7.41 3.40 -13.95
C GLU A 63 6.52 3.47 -12.70
N ALA A 64 6.57 4.56 -11.93
CA ALA A 64 5.66 4.76 -10.79
C ALA A 64 4.20 4.81 -11.25
N ALA A 65 3.87 5.53 -12.32
CA ALA A 65 2.52 5.55 -12.87
C ALA A 65 2.06 4.16 -13.35
N GLN A 66 2.95 3.38 -13.97
CA GLN A 66 2.64 2.01 -14.39
C GLN A 66 2.43 1.09 -13.20
N ILE A 67 3.30 1.14 -12.19
CA ILE A 67 3.17 0.37 -10.95
C ILE A 67 1.83 0.69 -10.28
N HIS A 68 1.46 1.96 -10.17
CA HIS A 68 0.17 2.38 -9.64
C HIS A 68 -1.02 1.75 -10.37
N ILE A 69 -0.95 1.64 -11.71
CA ILE A 69 -1.99 0.99 -12.50
C ILE A 69 -1.98 -0.53 -12.26
N ILE A 70 -0.81 -1.16 -12.24
CA ILE A 70 -0.65 -2.60 -12.03
C ILE A 70 -1.16 -3.02 -10.64
N THR A 71 -0.93 -2.19 -9.61
CA THR A 71 -1.30 -2.51 -8.23
C THR A 71 -2.81 -2.73 -8.05
N TYR A 72 -3.67 -2.09 -8.86
CA TYR A 72 -5.11 -2.37 -8.82
C TYR A 72 -5.45 -3.84 -9.05
N SER A 73 -4.82 -4.46 -10.06
CA SER A 73 -5.07 -5.87 -10.39
C SER A 73 -4.37 -6.80 -9.39
N LEU A 74 -3.15 -6.45 -9.00
CA LEU A 74 -2.38 -7.22 -8.03
C LEU A 74 -3.10 -7.32 -6.68
N GLU A 75 -3.69 -6.22 -6.20
CA GLU A 75 -4.50 -6.18 -4.97
C GLU A 75 -5.65 -7.19 -5.00
N LYS A 76 -6.36 -7.32 -6.14
CA LYS A 76 -7.47 -8.27 -6.27
C LYS A 76 -7.03 -9.71 -6.11
N SER A 77 -5.90 -10.06 -6.71
CA SER A 77 -5.35 -11.40 -6.58
C SER A 77 -4.89 -11.70 -5.15
N ILE A 78 -4.15 -10.77 -4.53
CA ILE A 78 -3.66 -10.94 -3.16
C ILE A 78 -4.83 -11.01 -2.17
N ALA A 79 -5.86 -10.19 -2.34
CA ALA A 79 -7.08 -10.26 -1.53
C ALA A 79 -7.74 -11.64 -1.64
N TYR A 80 -7.85 -12.18 -2.86
CA TYR A 80 -8.37 -13.53 -3.07
C TYR A 80 -7.53 -14.58 -2.29
N PHE A 81 -6.20 -14.49 -2.33
CA PHE A 81 -5.35 -15.39 -1.54
C PHE A 81 -5.54 -15.22 -0.03
N ALA A 82 -5.64 -13.98 0.45
CA ALA A 82 -5.83 -13.68 1.87
C ALA A 82 -7.16 -14.25 2.39
N ASP A 83 -8.19 -14.32 1.56
CA ASP A 83 -9.51 -14.82 1.92
C ASP A 83 -9.65 -16.34 1.76
N ASN A 84 -8.93 -16.95 0.79
CA ASN A 84 -9.16 -18.35 0.39
C ASN A 84 -8.03 -19.33 0.77
N LEU A 85 -6.83 -18.84 1.08
CA LEU A 85 -5.76 -19.71 1.59
C LEU A 85 -5.85 -19.88 3.11
N SER A 86 -5.04 -20.78 3.64
CA SER A 86 -4.93 -21.03 5.09
C SER A 86 -3.47 -21.14 5.52
N GLY A 87 -3.23 -21.07 6.83
CA GLY A 87 -1.90 -21.19 7.42
C GLY A 87 -0.94 -20.10 6.97
N ASP A 88 0.32 -20.47 6.80
CA ASP A 88 1.41 -19.52 6.51
C ASP A 88 1.22 -18.79 5.18
N LYS A 89 0.66 -19.46 4.16
CA LYS A 89 0.34 -18.81 2.88
C LYS A 89 -0.68 -17.69 3.04
N GLN A 90 -1.71 -17.89 3.87
CA GLN A 90 -2.69 -16.83 4.14
C GLN A 90 -2.06 -15.67 4.92
N ALA A 91 -1.19 -15.99 5.89
CA ALA A 91 -0.48 -14.97 6.66
C ALA A 91 0.42 -14.10 5.76
N LEU A 92 1.17 -14.74 4.85
CA LEU A 92 1.97 -14.04 3.85
C LEU A 92 1.12 -13.21 2.89
N ALA A 93 -0.02 -13.75 2.40
CA ALA A 93 -0.92 -12.98 1.54
C ALA A 93 -1.42 -11.70 2.22
N LYS A 94 -1.76 -11.77 3.51
CA LYS A 94 -2.16 -10.58 4.29
C LYS A 94 -1.03 -9.57 4.47
N GLN A 95 0.20 -10.03 4.65
CA GLN A 95 1.38 -9.14 4.69
C GLN A 95 1.61 -8.49 3.33
N MET A 96 1.55 -9.26 2.25
CA MET A 96 1.66 -8.73 0.88
C MET A 96 0.58 -7.68 0.60
N ALA A 97 -0.65 -7.86 1.08
CA ALA A 97 -1.72 -6.88 0.89
C ALA A 97 -1.36 -5.50 1.45
N VAL A 98 -0.79 -5.46 2.66
CA VAL A 98 -0.34 -4.21 3.30
C VAL A 98 0.82 -3.58 2.52
N VAL A 99 1.79 -4.38 2.09
CA VAL A 99 2.95 -3.86 1.34
C VAL A 99 2.51 -3.35 -0.04
N VAL A 100 1.59 -4.04 -0.72
CA VAL A 100 1.06 -3.59 -2.02
C VAL A 100 0.24 -2.31 -1.90
N GLU A 101 -0.53 -2.12 -0.82
CA GLU A 101 -1.18 -0.83 -0.53
C GLU A 101 -0.15 0.30 -0.38
N ASN A 102 0.96 0.05 0.31
CA ASN A 102 2.06 1.01 0.42
C ASN A 102 2.77 1.28 -0.92
N ILE A 103 2.93 0.26 -1.77
CA ILE A 103 3.43 0.42 -3.14
C ILE A 103 2.47 1.32 -3.92
N HIS A 104 1.17 1.03 -3.90
CA HIS A 104 0.14 1.82 -4.58
C HIS A 104 0.19 3.30 -4.18
N LEU A 105 0.20 3.58 -2.87
CA LEU A 105 0.26 4.94 -2.34
C LEU A 105 1.55 5.66 -2.72
N SER A 106 2.69 4.99 -2.57
CA SER A 106 3.99 5.60 -2.86
C SER A 106 4.19 5.84 -4.36
N SER A 107 3.65 4.97 -5.22
CA SER A 107 3.66 5.14 -6.66
C SER A 107 2.72 6.24 -7.15
N GLU A 108 1.53 6.36 -6.56
CA GLU A 108 0.58 7.46 -6.86
C GLU A 108 1.18 8.83 -6.54
N ASN A 109 1.96 8.91 -5.46
CA ASN A 109 2.51 10.15 -4.92
C ASN A 109 3.98 10.40 -5.30
N ASN A 110 4.55 9.64 -6.25
CA ASN A 110 5.95 9.76 -6.69
C ASN A 110 6.98 9.73 -5.54
N ARG A 111 6.72 8.94 -4.48
CA ARG A 111 7.62 8.78 -3.34
C ARG A 111 8.65 7.69 -3.64
N PHE A 112 9.55 7.96 -4.58
CA PHE A 112 10.41 6.93 -5.19
C PHE A 112 11.30 6.16 -4.21
N GLU A 113 11.83 6.81 -3.17
CA GLU A 113 12.64 6.11 -2.16
C GLU A 113 11.81 5.09 -1.37
N ALA A 114 10.63 5.52 -0.89
CA ALA A 114 9.70 4.64 -0.18
C ALA A 114 9.20 3.52 -1.10
N LEU A 115 8.82 3.85 -2.34
CA LEU A 115 8.39 2.89 -3.35
C LEU A 115 9.45 1.80 -3.57
N ASN A 116 10.72 2.18 -3.77
CA ASN A 116 11.80 1.22 -3.92
C ASN A 116 12.00 0.33 -2.67
N SER A 117 11.76 0.86 -1.48
CA SER A 117 11.82 0.07 -0.24
C SER A 117 10.70 -0.98 -0.21
N TYR A 118 9.47 -0.56 -0.49
CA TYR A 118 8.31 -1.48 -0.47
C TYR A 118 8.37 -2.52 -1.59
N LEU A 119 8.90 -2.18 -2.77
CA LEU A 119 9.11 -3.16 -3.85
C LEU A 119 10.09 -4.27 -3.44
N LYS A 120 11.15 -3.95 -2.70
CA LYS A 120 12.09 -4.95 -2.18
C LYS A 120 11.47 -5.84 -1.11
N GLU A 121 10.69 -5.24 -0.22
CA GLU A 121 9.93 -5.97 0.80
C GLU A 121 8.92 -6.92 0.14
N TYR A 122 8.16 -6.43 -0.84
CA TYR A 122 7.23 -7.22 -1.62
C TYR A 122 7.93 -8.40 -2.32
N SER A 123 9.05 -8.16 -3.01
CA SER A 123 9.83 -9.23 -3.64
C SER A 123 10.25 -10.32 -2.66
N THR A 124 10.64 -9.94 -1.44
CA THR A 124 11.01 -10.90 -0.39
C THR A 124 9.80 -11.74 0.05
N LEU A 125 8.64 -11.11 0.20
CA LEU A 125 7.39 -11.80 0.54
C LEU A 125 6.93 -12.73 -0.59
N VAL A 126 7.09 -12.32 -1.85
CA VAL A 126 6.81 -13.15 -3.03
C VAL A 126 7.68 -14.41 -3.02
N ASP A 127 8.99 -14.27 -2.79
CA ASP A 127 9.91 -15.41 -2.74
C ASP A 127 9.51 -16.40 -1.63
N GLN A 128 9.18 -15.90 -0.44
CA GLN A 128 8.67 -16.73 0.65
C GLN A 128 7.32 -17.38 0.27
N PHE A 129 6.43 -16.60 -0.34
CA PHE A 129 5.12 -17.08 -0.75
C PHE A 129 5.21 -18.14 -1.85
N LEU A 130 6.21 -18.11 -2.72
CA LEU A 130 6.36 -19.10 -3.79
C LEU A 130 7.17 -20.33 -3.35
N PHE A 131 8.20 -20.15 -2.52
CA PHE A 131 9.22 -21.19 -2.28
C PHE A 131 9.42 -21.58 -0.81
N GLY A 132 8.74 -20.94 0.14
CA GLY A 132 9.01 -21.07 1.58
C GLY A 132 8.43 -22.29 2.30
N PHE A 133 7.80 -23.24 1.61
CA PHE A 133 7.05 -24.37 2.19
C PHE A 133 7.02 -25.57 1.22
#